data_AF-A0A493TMM4-F1
#
_entry.id   AF-A0A493TMM4-F1
#
_cell.length_a   1.000
_cell.length_b   1.000
_cell.length_c   1.000
_cell.angle_alpha   90.00
_cell.angle_beta   90.00
_cell.angle_gamma   90.00
#
_symmetry.space_group_name_H-M   'P 1'
#
loop_
_entity.id
_entity.type
_entity.pdbx_description
1 polymer ?
#
loop_
_entity_poly.entity_id
_entity_poly.type
_entity_poly.pdbx_seq_one_letter_code
_entity_poly.pdbx_strand_id
1 'polypeptide(L)'
;MPFFAFIPDFYPPLPFTTPLLEGGTLEAGTLRAGPGGKAPDGPGRTGPAPGGRWRSGAMAERGGDRDGDRGRCPECGSAALVEDSHYAQQQLVCAACGCVLAEGLLTTTYTDEQHLREVAYSQSTGQKEQLSRCMQRGIRRVQDLCKVLQLPSVFEETAVGYFQRALQHPAFHLVSLEKKELLGGCCVFVTCRQHSWPLTMGTICSLLYAKQELFAGVYLSVQKELGISVPALSLADLVKTHLSSFHLFRRTGDVPAPFVEDEERVVARTLQVVELASETWLVTGRHPVPIVTAAAFLSWQSLRPAARLACSLARFCEVAGIPLPPPARLRLQELHEILLRMASQLAWLRVFHLDKKTVVKHLGDLLQHRLVLLKNAFSPQDAEEQHGEAQGEGSAGSPPAAGPGPEEGCPLEGKRQCDSSRRPLLPPCLIHPRKRLRTAALSESDAALTGDEPISDSEIEQYLRGPQELRTFRKAKAWQ
;
A
#
# COMPACT_ATOMS: atom_id res chain seq x y z
N MET A 1 -4.92 21.23 -18.21
CA MET A 1 -5.47 20.19 -17.32
C MET A 1 -5.70 18.89 -18.09
N PRO A 2 -4.72 17.98 -18.17
CA PRO A 2 -4.95 16.59 -18.56
C PRO A 2 -4.77 15.65 -17.36
N PHE A 3 -5.82 14.93 -16.97
CA PHE A 3 -5.67 13.74 -16.12
C PHE A 3 -5.13 12.60 -17.00
N PHE A 4 -3.90 12.16 -16.77
CA PHE A 4 -3.35 11.00 -17.47
C PHE A 4 -4.09 9.73 -17.06
N ALA A 5 -4.46 8.92 -18.05
CA ALA A 5 -5.08 7.62 -17.84
C ALA A 5 -4.03 6.62 -17.31
N PHE A 6 -4.34 5.99 -16.18
CA PHE A 6 -3.66 4.75 -15.79
C PHE A 6 -4.18 3.60 -16.65
N ILE A 7 -3.29 2.99 -17.42
CA ILE A 7 -3.54 1.69 -18.07
C ILE A 7 -3.21 0.61 -17.02
N PRO A 8 -4.13 -0.28 -16.66
CA PRO A 8 -3.82 -1.48 -15.91
C PRO A 8 -3.46 -2.62 -16.88
N ASP A 9 -2.27 -3.19 -16.72
CA ASP A 9 -1.94 -4.46 -17.36
C ASP A 9 -2.88 -5.57 -16.87
N PHE A 10 -3.37 -6.38 -17.80
CA PHE A 10 -4.20 -7.54 -17.51
C PHE A 10 -3.34 -8.65 -16.90
N TYR A 11 -3.55 -8.95 -15.61
CA TYR A 11 -3.15 -10.22 -14.99
C TYR A 11 -4.37 -10.88 -14.34
N PRO A 12 -4.55 -12.20 -14.50
CA PRO A 12 -5.67 -12.93 -13.88
C PRO A 12 -5.50 -13.04 -12.36
N PRO A 13 -6.60 -13.20 -11.59
CA PRO A 13 -6.50 -13.43 -10.16
C PRO A 13 -5.90 -14.80 -9.87
N LEU A 14 -4.76 -14.83 -9.16
CA LEU A 14 -4.23 -16.07 -8.58
C LEU A 14 -5.05 -16.47 -7.33
N PRO A 15 -5.38 -17.75 -7.16
CA PRO A 15 -6.11 -18.22 -5.98
C PRO A 15 -5.22 -18.22 -4.73
N PHE A 16 -5.73 -17.67 -3.63
CA PHE A 16 -5.11 -17.83 -2.31
C PHE A 16 -5.34 -19.27 -1.82
N THR A 17 -4.26 -20.03 -1.64
CA THR A 17 -4.29 -21.33 -0.96
C THR A 17 -4.25 -21.14 0.56
N THR A 18 -5.23 -21.69 1.27
CA THR A 18 -5.19 -21.80 2.73
C THR A 18 -4.53 -23.13 3.14
N PRO A 19 -3.54 -23.13 4.04
CA PRO A 19 -3.03 -24.37 4.61
C PRO A 19 -4.05 -24.94 5.62
N LEU A 20 -4.38 -26.23 5.45
CA LEU A 20 -5.14 -27.01 6.43
C LEU A 20 -4.30 -27.23 7.69
N LEU A 21 -4.91 -27.01 8.86
CA LEU A 21 -4.36 -27.39 10.15
C LEU A 21 -4.72 -28.85 10.44
N GLU A 22 -3.75 -29.76 10.32
CA GLU A 22 -3.85 -31.10 10.92
C GLU A 22 -3.47 -31.05 12.40
N GLY A 23 -4.26 -31.68 13.25
CA GLY A 23 -4.06 -31.70 14.70
C GLY A 23 -3.07 -32.80 15.11
N GLY A 24 -1.98 -32.41 15.78
CA GLY A 24 -1.06 -33.32 16.46
C GLY A 24 -1.12 -33.15 17.98
N THR A 25 -1.62 -34.16 18.68
CA THR A 25 -1.59 -34.26 20.15
C THR A 25 -0.18 -34.58 20.65
N LEU A 26 0.32 -33.82 21.64
CA LEU A 26 1.52 -34.15 22.40
C LEU A 26 1.31 -33.85 23.89
N GLU A 27 1.75 -34.78 24.74
CA GLU A 27 1.44 -34.80 26.18
C GLU A 27 2.31 -33.87 27.03
N ALA A 28 1.76 -33.42 28.17
CA ALA A 28 2.44 -32.59 29.14
C ALA A 28 3.12 -33.42 30.25
N GLY A 29 4.44 -33.62 30.13
CA GLY A 29 5.26 -34.22 31.20
C GLY A 29 5.37 -33.29 32.42
N THR A 30 4.85 -33.72 33.56
CA THR A 30 4.84 -32.96 34.82
C THR A 30 6.07 -33.25 35.67
N LEU A 31 6.79 -32.24 36.16
CA LEU A 31 7.82 -32.42 37.20
C LEU A 31 7.65 -31.47 38.39
N ARG A 32 7.82 -32.06 39.59
CA ARG A 32 7.50 -31.52 40.92
C ARG A 32 8.37 -30.35 41.35
N ALA A 33 7.76 -29.44 42.12
CA ALA A 33 8.48 -28.55 43.04
C ALA A 33 8.54 -29.15 44.46
N GLY A 34 9.54 -28.76 45.25
CA GLY A 34 9.67 -29.02 46.68
C GLY A 34 10.44 -27.88 47.39
N PRO A 35 10.22 -27.58 48.69
CA PRO A 35 10.37 -26.21 49.19
C PRO A 35 11.34 -26.00 50.39
N GLY A 36 11.74 -24.72 50.58
CA GLY A 36 12.27 -24.17 51.84
C GLY A 36 13.80 -24.03 51.93
N GLY A 37 14.38 -22.96 52.50
CA GLY A 37 13.77 -21.71 52.97
C GLY A 37 14.72 -20.78 53.77
N LYS A 38 14.25 -19.53 53.99
CA LYS A 38 14.72 -18.47 54.93
C LYS A 38 16.03 -17.70 54.65
N ALA A 39 15.92 -16.39 54.89
CA ALA A 39 16.95 -15.32 54.86
C ALA A 39 17.42 -15.00 56.32
N PRO A 40 18.14 -13.89 56.69
CA PRO A 40 18.41 -12.60 56.03
C PRO A 40 19.94 -12.39 55.72
N ASP A 41 20.53 -11.21 55.45
CA ASP A 41 20.10 -9.79 55.42
C ASP A 41 20.92 -8.97 54.36
N GLY A 42 20.86 -7.63 54.35
CA GLY A 42 21.62 -6.71 53.47
C GLY A 42 22.55 -5.72 54.20
N PRO A 43 22.87 -4.52 53.63
CA PRO A 43 22.69 -4.05 52.26
C PRO A 43 23.97 -3.44 51.60
N GLY A 44 24.00 -3.31 50.26
CA GLY A 44 25.10 -2.64 49.53
C GLY A 44 24.72 -2.21 48.10
N ARG A 45 25.21 -1.06 47.63
CA ARG A 45 24.73 -0.35 46.41
C ARG A 45 25.54 -0.64 45.13
N THR A 46 24.96 -0.17 44.01
CA THR A 46 25.47 -0.03 42.62
C THR A 46 25.28 -1.27 41.75
N GLY A 47 24.93 -1.21 40.46
CA GLY A 47 24.83 -0.11 39.50
C GLY A 47 25.21 -0.69 38.12
N PRO A 48 24.32 -0.71 37.11
CA PRO A 48 24.41 -1.72 36.04
C PRO A 48 25.33 -1.33 34.87
N ALA A 49 25.94 -2.35 34.27
CA ALA A 49 26.53 -2.30 32.94
C ALA A 49 25.63 -2.99 31.90
N PRO A 50 25.62 -2.54 30.63
CA PRO A 50 25.24 -3.36 29.49
C PRO A 50 26.46 -3.67 28.62
N GLY A 51 26.69 -4.95 28.33
CA GLY A 51 27.73 -5.39 27.40
C GLY A 51 27.25 -5.38 25.94
N GLY A 52 28.13 -4.98 25.03
CA GLY A 52 27.98 -5.18 23.58
C GLY A 52 29.02 -6.19 23.07
N ARG A 53 28.59 -7.41 22.76
CA ARG A 53 29.36 -8.41 21.99
C ARG A 53 28.80 -8.41 20.56
N TRP A 54 29.64 -8.52 19.54
CA TRP A 54 29.53 -9.34 18.31
C TRP A 54 30.75 -8.99 17.42
N ARG A 55 31.79 -9.84 17.46
CA ARG A 55 32.17 -10.78 16.39
C ARG A 55 32.72 -10.13 15.11
N SER A 56 34.04 -10.21 14.97
CA SER A 56 34.76 -10.00 13.71
C SER A 56 34.38 -11.05 12.66
N GLY A 57 34.17 -10.61 11.43
CA GLY A 57 34.20 -11.48 10.25
C GLY A 57 35.64 -11.86 9.90
N ALA A 58 35.82 -13.04 9.29
CA ALA A 58 37.13 -13.57 8.97
C ALA A 58 37.74 -12.94 7.72
N MET A 59 39.07 -12.79 7.72
CA MET A 59 39.88 -12.97 6.52
C MET A 59 40.93 -14.04 6.84
N ALA A 60 40.86 -15.15 6.12
CA ALA A 60 41.92 -16.14 6.11
C ALA A 60 43.00 -15.69 5.12
N GLU A 61 44.26 -16.08 5.36
CA GLU A 61 45.18 -16.49 4.30
C GLU A 61 46.26 -17.44 4.86
N ARG A 62 46.54 -18.48 4.07
CA ARG A 62 47.76 -19.31 3.98
C ARG A 62 48.32 -19.95 5.26
N GLY A 63 48.09 -21.26 5.37
CA GLY A 63 48.92 -22.13 6.19
C GLY A 63 50.33 -22.28 5.61
N GLY A 64 51.31 -22.31 6.51
CA GLY A 64 52.63 -22.90 6.29
C GLY A 64 52.79 -24.03 7.29
N ASP A 65 52.88 -25.26 6.81
CA ASP A 65 52.95 -26.47 7.62
C ASP A 65 54.37 -26.66 8.18
N ARG A 66 54.51 -26.58 9.52
CA ARG A 66 55.57 -27.26 10.28
C ARG A 66 55.05 -27.69 11.65
N ASP A 67 55.26 -28.98 11.88
CA ASP A 67 54.85 -29.80 13.02
C ASP A 67 55.78 -29.61 14.25
N GLY A 68 55.31 -30.05 15.42
CA GLY A 68 56.14 -30.28 16.62
C GLY A 68 56.25 -29.14 17.65
N ASP A 69 55.87 -29.47 18.89
CA ASP A 69 56.17 -28.77 20.16
C ASP A 69 55.69 -27.32 20.36
N ARG A 70 54.43 -27.16 20.80
CA ARG A 70 53.83 -25.87 21.22
C ARG A 70 53.38 -25.87 22.68
N GLY A 71 54.26 -26.20 23.62
CA GLY A 71 53.90 -26.18 25.04
C GLY A 71 55.05 -26.31 26.05
N ARG A 72 56.31 -26.17 25.62
CA ARG A 72 57.49 -26.32 26.48
C ARG A 72 58.48 -25.18 26.30
N CYS A 73 59.20 -24.86 27.36
CA CYS A 73 60.31 -23.93 27.32
C CYS A 73 61.52 -24.55 26.59
N PRO A 74 62.13 -23.87 25.61
CA PRO A 74 63.26 -24.41 24.83
C PRO A 74 64.56 -24.49 25.66
N GLU A 75 64.70 -23.68 26.72
CA GLU A 75 65.89 -23.67 27.60
C GLU A 75 65.89 -24.84 28.60
N CYS A 76 64.73 -25.21 29.16
CA CYS A 76 64.66 -26.17 30.28
C CYS A 76 63.67 -27.33 30.08
N GLY A 77 62.96 -27.41 28.95
CA GLY A 77 61.97 -28.45 28.65
C GLY A 77 60.68 -28.43 29.49
N SER A 78 60.58 -27.48 30.44
CA SER A 78 59.44 -27.33 31.34
C SER A 78 58.17 -26.95 30.60
N ALA A 79 57.05 -27.60 30.93
CA ALA A 79 55.71 -27.24 30.49
C ALA A 79 55.02 -26.22 31.43
N ALA A 80 55.69 -25.80 32.52
CA ALA A 80 55.18 -24.79 33.44
C ALA A 80 55.41 -23.38 32.88
N LEU A 81 54.51 -22.96 32.01
CA LEU A 81 54.47 -21.64 31.39
C LEU A 81 53.37 -20.80 32.04
N VAL A 82 53.69 -19.57 32.39
CA VAL A 82 52.80 -18.64 33.09
C VAL A 82 52.73 -17.35 32.28
N GLU A 83 51.51 -16.88 32.02
CA GLU A 83 51.28 -15.54 31.50
C GLU A 83 51.36 -14.54 32.66
N ASP A 84 52.42 -13.72 32.67
CA ASP A 84 52.53 -12.59 33.58
C ASP A 84 51.94 -11.34 32.90
N SER A 85 51.18 -10.57 33.67
CA SER A 85 50.57 -9.30 33.27
C SER A 85 50.93 -8.18 34.24
N HIS A 86 52.03 -8.30 34.98
CA HIS A 86 52.60 -7.20 35.73
C HIS A 86 53.25 -6.19 34.79
N TYR A 87 52.78 -4.94 34.89
CA TYR A 87 53.03 -3.84 33.96
C TYR A 87 52.41 -4.07 32.58
N ALA A 88 52.43 -3.03 31.72
CA ALA A 88 51.45 -2.83 30.65
C ALA A 88 51.57 -3.77 29.42
N GLN A 89 52.29 -4.89 29.54
CA GLN A 89 52.53 -5.86 28.48
C GLN A 89 52.30 -7.27 29.05
N GLN A 90 51.55 -8.10 28.33
CA GLN A 90 51.40 -9.52 28.67
C GLN A 90 52.63 -10.27 28.17
N GLN A 91 53.27 -11.07 29.02
CA GLN A 91 54.46 -11.85 28.70
C GLN A 91 54.26 -13.32 29.10
N LEU A 92 54.58 -14.25 28.21
CA LEU A 92 54.57 -15.68 28.50
C LEU A 92 55.97 -16.10 28.99
N VAL A 93 56.08 -16.44 30.28
CA VAL A 93 57.35 -16.72 30.96
C VAL A 93 57.35 -18.15 31.51
N CYS A 94 58.48 -18.85 31.43
CA CYS A 94 58.62 -20.15 32.06
C CYS A 94 58.87 -20.02 33.57
N ALA A 95 57.98 -20.56 34.39
CA ALA A 95 58.07 -20.52 35.85
C ALA A 95 59.27 -21.30 36.45
N ALA A 96 59.91 -22.18 35.66
CA ALA A 96 61.02 -23.01 36.14
C ALA A 96 62.41 -22.38 35.93
N CYS A 97 62.58 -21.51 34.93
CA CYS A 97 63.88 -20.91 34.60
C CYS A 97 63.84 -19.40 34.31
N GLY A 98 62.66 -18.77 34.29
CA GLY A 98 62.50 -17.34 33.96
C GLY A 98 62.64 -17.00 32.48
N CYS A 99 62.81 -17.98 31.59
CA CYS A 99 62.89 -17.75 30.15
C CYS A 99 61.56 -17.21 29.59
N VAL A 100 61.59 -16.04 28.95
CA VAL A 100 60.45 -15.43 28.28
C VAL A 100 60.29 -16.05 26.89
N LEU A 101 59.15 -16.68 26.62
CA LEU A 101 58.88 -17.42 25.38
C LEU A 101 58.17 -16.57 24.33
N ALA A 102 57.33 -15.65 24.80
CA ALA A 102 56.68 -14.66 23.97
C ALA A 102 56.47 -13.40 24.81
N GLU A 103 57.20 -12.34 24.47
CA GLU A 103 56.78 -11.00 24.88
C GLU A 103 55.59 -10.61 24.00
N GLY A 104 54.53 -10.09 24.60
CA GLY A 104 53.46 -9.43 23.86
C GLY A 104 54.09 -8.32 23.04
N LEU A 105 54.15 -8.51 21.72
CA LEU A 105 54.73 -7.56 20.79
C LEU A 105 54.24 -6.16 21.16
N LEU A 106 55.16 -5.21 21.28
CA LEU A 106 54.81 -3.80 21.13
C LEU A 106 54.26 -3.65 19.71
N THR A 107 52.97 -3.90 19.58
CA THR A 107 52.19 -3.40 18.48
C THR A 107 52.22 -1.89 18.66
N THR A 108 53.21 -1.27 18.01
CA THR A 108 52.90 -0.15 17.15
C THR A 108 51.79 -0.64 16.22
N THR A 109 50.55 -0.60 16.71
CA THR A 109 49.39 -0.92 15.89
C THR A 109 49.51 -0.03 14.67
N TYR A 110 49.06 -0.52 13.52
CA TYR A 110 49.17 0.15 12.22
C TYR A 110 48.70 1.64 12.20
N THR A 111 48.00 2.07 13.26
CA THR A 111 47.69 3.46 13.63
C THR A 111 48.90 4.35 13.95
N ASP A 112 49.96 3.86 14.59
CA ASP A 112 51.04 4.70 15.13
C ASP A 112 52.10 5.05 14.08
N GLU A 113 52.41 4.14 13.15
CA GLU A 113 53.26 4.50 12.00
C GLU A 113 52.59 5.49 11.03
N GLN A 114 51.25 5.64 11.08
CA GLN A 114 50.55 6.72 10.37
C GLN A 114 50.79 8.10 10.99
N HIS A 115 51.24 8.19 12.25
CA HIS A 115 51.53 9.45 12.93
C HIS A 115 52.98 9.93 12.76
N LEU A 116 53.89 9.05 12.32
CA LEU A 116 55.30 9.38 12.00
C LEU A 116 55.58 9.49 10.50
N ARG A 117 54.62 9.18 9.63
CA ARG A 117 54.69 9.55 8.21
C ARG A 117 54.43 11.03 8.04
N GLU A 118 55.18 11.66 7.15
CA GLU A 118 54.97 13.03 6.70
C GLU A 118 53.51 13.17 6.22
N VAL A 119 52.70 13.88 7.00
CA VAL A 119 51.27 14.05 6.73
C VAL A 119 51.13 15.02 5.57
N ALA A 120 51.19 14.48 4.35
CA ALA A 120 50.86 15.21 3.14
C ALA A 120 49.53 15.95 3.38
N TYR A 121 49.50 17.26 3.10
CA TYR A 121 48.35 18.12 3.41
C TYR A 121 47.03 17.57 2.83
N SER A 122 47.10 16.84 1.71
CA SER A 122 46.01 16.11 1.05
C SER A 122 45.43 14.92 1.85
N GLN A 123 46.12 14.40 2.86
CA GLN A 123 45.64 13.31 3.73
C GLN A 123 45.01 13.84 5.04
N SER A 124 45.51 14.94 5.61
CA SER A 124 44.89 15.59 6.77
C SER A 124 43.69 16.46 6.40
N THR A 125 43.73 17.14 5.26
CA THR A 125 42.56 17.80 4.65
C THR A 125 41.81 16.90 3.66
N GLY A 126 42.28 15.66 3.49
CA GLY A 126 41.60 14.58 2.79
C GLY A 126 40.30 14.25 3.49
N GLN A 127 39.23 14.94 3.09
CA GLN A 127 37.88 14.70 3.58
C GLN A 127 37.59 13.20 3.42
N LYS A 128 37.45 12.47 4.55
CA LYS A 128 36.73 11.19 4.60
C LYS A 128 35.44 11.40 3.83
N GLU A 129 35.36 10.88 2.61
CA GLU A 129 34.56 11.39 1.49
C GLU A 129 33.21 11.93 1.98
N GLN A 130 33.17 13.24 2.28
CA GLN A 130 32.11 13.75 3.15
C GLN A 130 30.84 13.78 2.34
N LEU A 131 29.91 12.87 2.65
CA LEU A 131 28.59 12.79 2.02
C LEU A 131 28.06 14.20 1.83
N SER A 132 27.66 14.54 0.60
CA SER A 132 27.33 15.91 0.23
C SER A 132 26.30 16.51 1.20
N ARG A 133 26.37 17.83 1.46
CA ARG A 133 25.48 18.49 2.44
C ARG A 133 24.00 18.22 2.18
N CYS A 134 23.59 18.07 0.91
CA CYS A 134 22.24 17.68 0.53
C CYS A 134 21.92 16.21 0.85
N MET A 135 22.86 15.28 0.64
CA MET A 135 22.71 13.88 1.05
C MET A 135 22.58 13.74 2.57
N GLN A 136 23.45 14.40 3.37
CA GLN A 136 23.34 14.37 4.84
C GLN A 136 21.99 14.92 5.34
N ARG A 137 21.53 16.04 4.77
CA ARG A 137 20.23 16.63 5.11
C ARG A 137 19.06 15.73 4.71
N GLY A 138 19.17 15.04 3.57
CA GLY A 138 18.18 14.09 3.10
C GLY A 138 18.10 12.84 3.97
N ILE A 139 19.24 12.25 4.34
CA ILE A 139 19.32 11.09 5.26
C ILE A 139 18.65 11.45 6.59
N ARG A 140 19.05 12.55 7.25
CA ARG A 140 18.42 12.97 8.52
C ARG A 140 16.90 13.07 8.42
N ARG A 141 16.39 13.71 7.34
CA ARG A 141 14.94 13.82 7.09
C ARG A 141 14.23 12.48 6.88
N VAL A 142 14.87 11.51 6.23
CA VAL A 142 14.33 10.14 6.11
C VAL A 142 14.21 9.51 7.49
N GLN A 143 15.25 9.61 8.32
CA GLN A 143 15.25 9.10 9.69
C GLN A 143 14.20 9.80 10.57
N ASP A 144 14.07 11.13 10.46
CA ASP A 144 13.08 11.92 11.19
C ASP A 144 11.65 11.54 10.77
N LEU A 145 11.40 11.30 9.48
CA LEU A 145 10.11 10.84 8.97
C LEU A 145 9.77 9.42 9.48
N CYS A 146 10.74 8.51 9.52
CA CYS A 146 10.56 7.18 10.11
C CYS A 146 10.20 7.25 11.61
N LYS A 147 10.84 8.16 12.36
CA LYS A 147 10.54 8.39 13.79
C LYS A 147 9.16 8.99 14.02
N VAL A 148 8.76 9.98 13.20
CA VAL A 148 7.40 10.57 13.23
C VAL A 148 6.32 9.52 12.94
N LEU A 149 6.60 8.59 12.01
CA LEU A 149 5.72 7.47 11.68
C LEU A 149 5.84 6.26 12.63
N GLN A 150 6.73 6.32 13.63
CA GLN A 150 7.02 5.25 14.59
C GLN A 150 7.38 3.90 13.94
N LEU A 151 8.16 3.94 12.86
CA LEU A 151 8.60 2.75 12.12
C LEU A 151 9.75 2.00 12.83
N PRO A 152 9.85 0.66 12.68
CA PRO A 152 11.01 -0.10 13.16
C PRO A 152 12.32 0.31 12.46
N SER A 153 13.46 0.15 13.15
CA SER A 153 14.79 0.56 12.64
C SER A 153 15.18 -0.06 11.30
N VAL A 154 14.74 -1.29 11.02
CA VAL A 154 14.95 -1.99 9.73
C VAL A 154 14.41 -1.18 8.54
N PHE A 155 13.32 -0.43 8.75
CA PHE A 155 12.72 0.43 7.72
C PHE A 155 13.55 1.70 7.51
N GLU A 156 14.17 2.22 8.58
CA GLU A 156 15.06 3.39 8.51
C GLU A 156 16.31 3.07 7.68
N GLU A 157 16.98 1.95 7.97
CA GLU A 157 18.17 1.49 7.22
C GLU A 157 17.86 1.27 5.74
N THR A 158 16.75 0.56 5.45
CA THR A 158 16.30 0.29 4.08
C THR A 158 15.95 1.56 3.31
N ALA A 159 15.20 2.48 3.93
CA ALA A 159 14.83 3.76 3.30
C ALA A 159 16.04 4.68 3.05
N VAL A 160 17.02 4.68 3.97
CA VAL A 160 18.29 5.40 3.80
C VAL A 160 19.11 4.80 2.65
N GLY A 161 19.17 3.48 2.53
CA GLY A 161 19.82 2.78 1.42
C GLY A 161 19.21 3.15 0.06
N TYR A 162 17.88 3.15 -0.04
CA TYR A 162 17.19 3.60 -1.27
C TYR A 162 17.44 5.07 -1.57
N PHE A 163 17.48 5.95 -0.56
CA PHE A 163 17.75 7.38 -0.75
C PHE A 163 19.18 7.64 -1.24
N GLN A 164 20.18 6.95 -0.67
CA GLN A 164 21.58 7.02 -1.11
C GLN A 164 21.72 6.55 -2.56
N ARG A 165 21.15 5.39 -2.91
CA ARG A 165 21.16 4.86 -4.27
C ARG A 165 20.46 5.82 -5.25
N ALA A 166 19.31 6.37 -4.88
CA ALA A 166 18.60 7.33 -5.73
C ALA A 166 19.44 8.58 -6.07
N LEU A 167 20.16 9.14 -5.09
CA LEU A 167 21.02 10.31 -5.33
C LEU A 167 22.26 10.03 -6.19
N GLN A 168 22.69 8.77 -6.31
CA GLN A 168 23.77 8.37 -7.23
C GLN A 168 23.30 8.35 -8.70
N HIS A 169 21.99 8.20 -8.96
CA HIS A 169 21.48 8.24 -10.34
C HIS A 169 21.46 9.68 -10.89
N PRO A 170 21.87 9.89 -12.16
CA PRO A 170 21.93 11.23 -12.78
C PRO A 170 20.55 11.90 -12.83
N ALA A 171 19.48 11.10 -12.94
CA ALA A 171 18.09 11.55 -12.94
C ALA A 171 17.67 12.31 -11.68
N PHE A 172 18.32 12.09 -10.52
CA PHE A 172 18.00 12.78 -9.26
C PHE A 172 19.10 13.74 -8.80
N HIS A 173 20.33 13.60 -9.29
CA HIS A 173 21.48 14.42 -8.89
C HIS A 173 21.25 15.93 -9.11
N LEU A 174 20.76 16.33 -10.29
CA LEU A 174 20.59 17.76 -10.67
C LEU A 174 19.17 18.30 -10.44
N VAL A 175 18.36 17.62 -9.65
CA VAL A 175 16.94 17.98 -9.46
C VAL A 175 16.75 19.09 -8.40
N SER A 176 15.65 19.85 -8.53
CA SER A 176 15.21 20.88 -7.58
C SER A 176 15.12 20.39 -6.13
N LEU A 177 15.29 21.33 -5.18
CA LEU A 177 15.29 21.02 -3.75
C LEU A 177 14.00 20.32 -3.31
N GLU A 178 12.83 20.86 -3.68
CA GLU A 178 11.51 20.30 -3.34
C GLU A 178 11.41 18.81 -3.69
N LYS A 179 11.74 18.44 -4.93
CA LYS A 179 11.72 17.04 -5.39
C LYS A 179 12.72 16.15 -4.63
N LYS A 180 13.84 16.70 -4.15
CA LYS A 180 14.79 15.98 -3.27
C LYS A 180 14.26 15.80 -1.84
N GLU A 181 13.37 16.67 -1.37
CA GLU A 181 12.66 16.46 -0.10
C GLU A 181 11.59 15.36 -0.27
N LEU A 182 10.83 15.41 -1.37
CA LEU A 182 9.85 14.36 -1.72
C LEU A 182 10.50 13.00 -1.96
N LEU A 183 11.71 12.96 -2.52
CA LEU A 183 12.48 11.73 -2.74
C LEU A 183 12.68 10.94 -1.44
N GLY A 184 12.99 11.61 -0.33
CA GLY A 184 13.08 10.97 0.99
C GLY A 184 11.75 10.33 1.41
N GLY A 185 10.64 11.05 1.22
CA GLY A 185 9.30 10.53 1.45
C GLY A 185 8.93 9.33 0.56
N CYS A 186 9.35 9.35 -0.71
CA CYS A 186 9.16 8.23 -1.64
C CYS A 186 9.95 6.98 -1.21
N CYS A 187 11.18 7.14 -0.71
CA CYS A 187 12.00 6.03 -0.22
C CYS A 187 11.37 5.37 1.02
N VAL A 188 10.88 6.17 1.98
CA VAL A 188 10.10 5.65 3.13
C VAL A 188 8.82 4.97 2.67
N PHE A 189 8.08 5.57 1.72
CA PHE A 189 6.85 4.98 1.20
C PHE A 189 7.05 3.61 0.53
N VAL A 190 8.06 3.49 -0.34
CA VAL A 190 8.41 2.22 -1.01
C VAL A 190 8.75 1.14 0.03
N THR A 191 9.58 1.49 1.02
CA THR A 191 9.95 0.59 2.12
C THR A 191 8.72 0.13 2.90
N CYS A 192 7.83 1.05 3.28
CA CYS A 192 6.56 0.72 3.93
C CYS A 192 5.71 -0.24 3.09
N ARG A 193 5.64 -0.06 1.77
CA ARG A 193 4.86 -0.95 0.89
C ARG A 193 5.44 -2.35 0.76
N GLN A 194 6.77 -2.50 0.76
CA GLN A 194 7.42 -3.81 0.72
C GLN A 194 7.15 -4.64 1.98
N HIS A 195 7.08 -3.99 3.15
CA HIS A 195 6.77 -4.61 4.43
C HIS A 195 5.27 -4.59 4.80
N SER A 196 4.38 -4.44 3.81
CA SER A 196 2.92 -4.35 3.98
C SER A 196 2.43 -3.32 5.02
N TRP A 197 3.23 -2.32 5.36
CA TRP A 197 2.86 -1.26 6.29
C TRP A 197 1.84 -0.31 5.62
N PRO A 198 0.66 -0.07 6.23
CA PRO A 198 -0.49 0.52 5.55
C PRO A 198 -0.42 2.06 5.43
N LEU A 199 0.62 2.55 4.75
CA LEU A 199 0.83 3.96 4.51
C LEU A 199 0.18 4.42 3.20
N THR A 200 -0.51 5.57 3.25
CA THR A 200 -1.14 6.18 2.08
C THR A 200 -0.30 7.35 1.54
N MET A 201 -0.36 7.58 0.22
CA MET A 201 0.29 8.73 -0.42
C MET A 201 -0.15 10.05 0.22
N GLY A 202 -1.44 10.18 0.55
CA GLY A 202 -2.02 11.37 1.17
C GLY A 202 -1.41 11.67 2.53
N THR A 203 -1.24 10.66 3.39
CA THR A 203 -0.63 10.81 4.72
C THR A 203 0.78 11.40 4.63
N ILE A 204 1.62 10.90 3.72
CA ILE A 204 2.98 11.43 3.52
C ILE A 204 2.95 12.84 2.92
N CYS A 205 2.06 13.09 1.95
CA CYS A 205 1.92 14.43 1.37
C CYS A 205 1.51 15.46 2.45
N SER A 206 0.65 15.09 3.40
CA SER A 206 0.29 15.94 4.54
C SER A 206 1.46 16.16 5.50
N LEU A 207 2.24 15.13 5.83
CA LEU A 207 3.41 15.25 6.70
C LEU A 207 4.56 16.07 6.08
N LEU A 208 4.71 16.01 4.76
CA LEU A 208 5.73 16.75 4.01
C LEU A 208 5.22 18.10 3.45
N TYR A 209 3.97 18.49 3.76
CA TYR A 209 3.31 19.69 3.23
C TYR A 209 3.39 19.82 1.69
N ALA A 210 3.26 18.69 1.00
CA ALA A 210 3.54 18.53 -0.42
C ALA A 210 2.28 18.38 -1.29
N LYS A 211 2.36 18.80 -2.55
CA LYS A 211 1.32 18.56 -3.57
C LYS A 211 1.35 17.10 -4.02
N GLN A 212 0.19 16.43 -3.96
CA GLN A 212 0.06 15.00 -4.31
C GLN A 212 0.49 14.69 -5.75
N GLU A 213 0.28 15.59 -6.71
CA GLU A 213 0.71 15.46 -8.11
C GLU A 213 2.24 15.39 -8.25
N LEU A 214 2.97 16.25 -7.53
CA LEU A 214 4.43 16.28 -7.52
C LEU A 214 4.99 15.02 -6.86
N PHE A 215 4.38 14.58 -5.75
CA PHE A 215 4.78 13.36 -5.06
C PHE A 215 4.56 12.11 -5.93
N ALA A 216 3.43 12.02 -6.65
CA ALA A 216 3.16 10.94 -7.60
C ALA A 216 4.17 10.91 -8.75
N GLY A 217 4.52 12.08 -9.32
CA GLY A 217 5.54 12.20 -10.36
C GLY A 217 6.92 11.72 -9.90
N VAL A 218 7.37 12.15 -8.71
CA VAL A 218 8.65 11.70 -8.13
C VAL A 218 8.61 10.20 -7.82
N TYR A 219 7.53 9.70 -7.22
CA TYR A 219 7.35 8.28 -6.91
C TYR A 219 7.48 7.38 -8.16
N LEU A 220 6.81 7.73 -9.27
CA LEU A 220 6.91 6.97 -10.52
C LEU A 220 8.32 7.01 -11.11
N SER A 221 9.02 8.16 -11.02
CA SER A 221 10.43 8.25 -11.41
C SER A 221 11.30 7.34 -10.55
N VAL A 222 11.12 7.33 -9.22
CA VAL A 222 11.90 6.49 -8.29
C VAL A 222 11.68 5.00 -8.58
N GLN A 223 10.43 4.60 -8.80
CA GLN A 223 10.09 3.21 -9.13
C GLN A 223 10.76 2.77 -10.45
N LYS A 224 10.72 3.62 -11.48
CA LYS A 224 11.32 3.35 -12.80
C LYS A 224 12.85 3.28 -12.75
N GLU A 225 13.51 4.30 -12.18
CA GLU A 225 14.97 4.45 -12.23
C GLU A 225 15.69 3.47 -11.31
N LEU A 226 15.12 3.11 -10.15
CA LEU A 226 15.69 2.12 -9.24
C LEU A 226 15.32 0.67 -9.59
N GLY A 227 14.36 0.46 -10.49
CA GLY A 227 13.86 -0.87 -10.87
C GLY A 227 13.17 -1.62 -9.74
N ILE A 228 12.54 -0.92 -8.80
CA ILE A 228 11.95 -1.54 -7.60
C ILE A 228 10.54 -2.03 -7.89
N SER A 229 10.31 -3.33 -7.65
CA SER A 229 8.95 -3.87 -7.56
C SER A 229 8.30 -3.42 -6.25
N VAL A 230 7.19 -2.69 -6.34
CA VAL A 230 6.46 -2.13 -5.19
C VAL A 230 5.10 -2.83 -5.09
N PRO A 231 4.82 -3.57 -4.01
CA PRO A 231 3.51 -4.21 -3.82
C PRO A 231 2.34 -3.22 -3.78
N ALA A 232 1.17 -3.71 -4.19
CA ALA A 232 -0.09 -3.01 -3.99
C ALA A 232 -0.37 -2.78 -2.48
N LEU A 233 -1.25 -1.82 -2.16
CA LEU A 233 -1.60 -1.55 -0.77
C LEU A 233 -2.39 -2.72 -0.19
N SER A 234 -1.90 -3.32 0.90
CA SER A 234 -2.71 -4.26 1.69
C SER A 234 -3.94 -3.55 2.23
N LEU A 235 -5.12 -3.96 1.75
CA LEU A 235 -6.40 -3.45 2.26
C LEU A 235 -6.67 -3.97 3.68
N ALA A 236 -6.23 -5.19 3.99
CA ALA A 236 -6.44 -5.78 5.30
C ALA A 236 -5.75 -4.98 6.41
N ASP A 237 -4.50 -4.58 6.18
CA ASP A 237 -3.73 -3.80 7.16
C ASP A 237 -4.17 -2.34 7.18
N LEU A 238 -4.62 -1.79 6.04
CA LEU A 238 -5.29 -0.49 6.01
C LEU A 238 -6.59 -0.48 6.82
N VAL A 239 -7.39 -1.56 6.76
CA VAL A 239 -8.61 -1.69 7.56
C VAL A 239 -8.26 -1.71 9.05
N LYS A 240 -7.28 -2.52 9.48
CA LYS A 240 -6.83 -2.57 10.89
C LYS A 240 -6.36 -1.20 11.38
N THR A 241 -5.40 -0.58 10.69
CA THR A 241 -4.79 0.69 11.13
C THR A 241 -5.75 1.87 11.05
N HIS A 242 -6.61 1.92 10.02
CA HIS A 242 -7.63 2.96 9.94
C HIS A 242 -8.63 2.79 11.07
N LEU A 243 -9.16 1.58 11.31
CA LEU A 243 -10.11 1.32 12.40
C LEU A 243 -9.52 1.58 13.78
N SER A 244 -8.28 1.19 14.07
CA SER A 244 -7.65 1.42 15.39
C SER A 244 -7.53 2.90 15.76
N SER A 245 -7.67 3.82 14.80
CA SER A 245 -7.74 5.27 15.06
C SER A 245 -9.12 5.77 15.52
N PHE A 246 -10.19 4.98 15.36
CA PHE A 246 -11.57 5.38 15.61
C PHE A 246 -11.83 5.49 17.11
N HIS A 247 -12.42 6.60 17.54
CA HIS A 247 -12.77 6.81 18.96
C HIS A 247 -13.97 5.98 19.45
N LEU A 248 -14.50 5.06 18.64
CA LEU A 248 -15.71 4.27 18.93
C LEU A 248 -15.49 3.10 19.90
N PHE A 249 -14.25 2.66 20.08
CA PHE A 249 -13.90 1.50 20.91
C PHE A 249 -13.57 1.87 22.37
N ARG A 250 -13.29 3.15 22.62
CA ARG A 250 -13.04 3.68 23.97
C ARG A 250 -14.30 4.40 24.45
N ARG A 251 -14.70 4.18 25.71
CA ARG A 251 -15.68 5.03 26.40
C ARG A 251 -15.05 6.37 26.76
N THR A 252 -14.82 7.22 25.77
CA THR A 252 -14.66 8.67 25.99
C THR A 252 -16.05 9.27 26.27
N GLY A 253 -16.11 10.36 27.04
CA GLY A 253 -17.39 10.97 27.44
C GLY A 253 -18.22 11.54 26.27
N ASP A 254 -17.65 11.59 25.08
CA ASP A 254 -18.22 12.19 23.86
C ASP A 254 -19.04 11.18 23.02
N VAL A 255 -18.86 9.87 23.24
CA VAL A 255 -19.51 8.81 22.46
C VAL A 255 -20.74 8.26 23.21
N PRO A 256 -21.95 8.35 22.63
CA PRO A 256 -23.15 7.75 23.24
C PRO A 256 -22.99 6.25 23.48
N ALA A 257 -23.43 5.76 24.64
CA ALA A 257 -23.42 4.34 24.99
C ALA A 257 -23.91 3.36 23.90
N PRO A 258 -24.99 3.62 23.12
CA PRO A 258 -25.40 2.72 22.04
C PRO A 258 -24.44 2.69 20.82
N PHE A 259 -23.50 3.63 20.72
CA PHE A 259 -22.55 3.73 19.60
C PHE A 259 -21.21 3.02 19.87
N VAL A 260 -20.91 2.72 21.13
CA VAL A 260 -19.72 1.94 21.54
C VAL A 260 -19.84 0.50 21.05
N GLU A 261 -18.77 0.00 20.43
CA GLU A 261 -18.62 -1.40 19.99
C GLU A 261 -17.27 -1.97 20.39
N ASP A 262 -17.17 -3.28 20.24
CA ASP A 262 -15.91 -4.01 20.27
C ASP A 262 -15.13 -3.86 18.95
N GLU A 263 -13.81 -3.69 19.06
CA GLU A 263 -12.92 -3.42 17.92
C GLU A 263 -12.84 -4.64 16.99
N GLU A 264 -12.62 -5.83 17.55
CA GLU A 264 -12.45 -7.06 16.78
C GLU A 264 -13.67 -7.36 15.91
N ARG A 265 -14.88 -7.19 16.46
CA ARG A 265 -16.14 -7.37 15.73
C ARG A 265 -16.34 -6.38 14.58
N VAL A 266 -15.91 -5.12 14.76
CA VAL A 266 -15.99 -4.11 13.70
C VAL A 266 -14.93 -4.38 12.63
N VAL A 267 -13.70 -4.72 13.02
CA VAL A 267 -12.60 -5.08 12.09
C VAL A 267 -12.97 -6.30 11.25
N ALA A 268 -13.38 -7.40 11.88
CA ALA A 268 -13.73 -8.65 11.19
C ALA A 268 -14.87 -8.46 10.17
N ARG A 269 -15.92 -7.71 10.54
CA ARG A 269 -17.02 -7.41 9.62
C ARG A 269 -16.62 -6.42 8.52
N THR A 270 -15.78 -5.44 8.83
CA THR A 270 -15.30 -4.46 7.83
C THR A 270 -14.42 -5.14 6.78
N LEU A 271 -13.55 -6.07 7.18
CA LEU A 271 -12.77 -6.90 6.26
C LEU A 271 -13.69 -7.64 5.28
N GLN A 272 -14.73 -8.32 5.79
CA GLN A 272 -15.68 -9.05 4.94
C GLN A 272 -16.42 -8.15 3.93
N VAL A 273 -16.77 -6.91 4.31
CA VAL A 273 -17.40 -5.92 3.41
C VAL A 273 -16.39 -5.34 2.40
N VAL A 274 -15.12 -5.17 2.76
CA VAL A 274 -14.06 -4.71 1.85
C VAL A 274 -13.66 -5.79 0.85
N GLU A 275 -13.62 -7.05 1.28
CA GLU A 275 -13.45 -8.23 0.41
C GLU A 275 -14.61 -8.31 -0.60
N LEU A 276 -15.86 -8.23 -0.14
CA LEU A 276 -17.05 -8.13 -1.00
C LEU A 276 -16.91 -6.97 -2.02
N ALA A 277 -16.47 -5.80 -1.57
CA ALA A 277 -16.25 -4.65 -2.45
C ALA A 277 -15.16 -4.89 -3.51
N SER A 278 -14.17 -5.74 -3.23
CA SER A 278 -13.15 -6.14 -4.20
C SER A 278 -13.70 -7.11 -5.24
N GLU A 279 -14.51 -8.09 -4.81
CA GLU A 279 -15.18 -9.07 -5.68
C GLU A 279 -16.22 -8.41 -6.60
N THR A 280 -16.86 -7.30 -6.16
CA THR A 280 -17.87 -6.57 -6.94
C THR A 280 -17.33 -5.32 -7.64
N TRP A 281 -16.05 -5.29 -8.02
CA TRP A 281 -15.44 -4.21 -8.83
C TRP A 281 -15.53 -2.78 -8.24
N LEU A 282 -15.72 -2.63 -6.91
CA LEU A 282 -15.78 -1.32 -6.28
C LEU A 282 -14.42 -0.75 -5.89
N VAL A 283 -13.39 -1.59 -5.78
CA VAL A 283 -12.04 -1.20 -5.35
C VAL A 283 -11.14 -0.80 -6.53
N THR A 284 -11.28 -1.48 -7.66
CA THR A 284 -10.43 -1.30 -8.84
C THR A 284 -10.42 0.15 -9.35
N GLY A 285 -9.23 0.74 -9.47
CA GLY A 285 -9.02 2.11 -9.98
C GLY A 285 -9.52 3.23 -9.07
N ARG A 286 -9.77 2.98 -7.78
CA ARG A 286 -10.38 3.93 -6.85
C ARG A 286 -9.55 4.10 -5.57
N HIS A 287 -9.71 5.25 -4.90
CA HIS A 287 -9.04 5.47 -3.61
C HIS A 287 -9.58 4.52 -2.53
N PRO A 288 -8.72 3.82 -1.77
CA PRO A 288 -9.16 2.79 -0.82
C PRO A 288 -9.74 3.36 0.48
N VAL A 289 -9.20 4.48 1.00
CA VAL A 289 -9.67 5.07 2.28
C VAL A 289 -11.18 5.38 2.28
N PRO A 290 -11.78 6.04 1.26
CA PRO A 290 -13.23 6.21 1.19
C PRO A 290 -14.05 4.92 1.17
N ILE A 291 -13.49 3.81 0.67
CA ILE A 291 -14.15 2.50 0.62
C ILE A 291 -14.13 1.87 2.02
N VAL A 292 -12.97 1.88 2.69
CA VAL A 292 -12.85 1.41 4.08
C VAL A 292 -13.76 2.22 5.02
N THR A 293 -13.80 3.55 4.91
CA THR A 293 -14.71 4.37 5.73
C THR A 293 -16.19 4.03 5.51
N ALA A 294 -16.62 3.75 4.27
CA ALA A 294 -17.99 3.34 3.97
C ALA A 294 -18.29 1.91 4.48
N ALA A 295 -17.35 0.98 4.34
CA ALA A 295 -17.46 -0.39 4.84
C ALA A 295 -17.48 -0.45 6.38
N ALA A 296 -16.66 0.36 7.05
CA ALA A 296 -16.63 0.51 8.50
C ALA A 296 -17.98 1.01 9.05
N PHE A 297 -18.56 2.03 8.40
CA PHE A 297 -19.89 2.54 8.75
C PHE A 297 -20.98 1.48 8.63
N LEU A 298 -21.05 0.73 7.53
CA LEU A 298 -22.01 -0.37 7.36
C LEU A 298 -21.81 -1.49 8.38
N SER A 299 -20.55 -1.83 8.67
CA SER A 299 -20.20 -2.85 9.65
C SER A 299 -20.64 -2.45 11.06
N TRP A 300 -20.36 -1.20 11.45
CA TRP A 300 -20.81 -0.63 12.72
C TRP A 300 -22.35 -0.52 12.81
N GLN A 301 -23.04 -0.06 11.75
CA GLN A 301 -24.51 0.03 11.73
C GLN A 301 -25.17 -1.35 11.87
N SER A 302 -24.68 -2.34 11.13
CA SER A 302 -25.25 -3.70 11.11
C SER A 302 -25.05 -4.50 12.41
N LEU A 303 -24.13 -4.08 13.30
CA LEU A 303 -23.94 -4.73 14.62
C LEU A 303 -25.07 -4.39 15.60
N ARG A 304 -25.62 -3.17 15.55
CA ARG A 304 -26.83 -2.78 16.30
C ARG A 304 -27.75 -1.88 15.45
N PRO A 305 -28.50 -2.45 14.48
CA PRO A 305 -29.27 -1.66 13.52
C PRO A 305 -30.32 -0.76 14.18
N ALA A 306 -31.02 -1.25 15.21
CA ALA A 306 -32.14 -0.56 15.86
C ALA A 306 -31.77 0.86 16.36
N ALA A 307 -30.57 1.04 16.93
CA ALA A 307 -30.10 2.33 17.43
C ALA A 307 -29.31 3.16 16.41
N ARG A 308 -28.78 2.53 15.34
CA ARG A 308 -27.76 3.14 14.46
C ARG A 308 -28.25 3.51 13.07
N LEU A 309 -29.39 2.99 12.63
CA LEU A 309 -29.99 3.34 11.32
C LEU A 309 -30.41 4.82 11.20
N ALA A 310 -30.60 5.51 12.33
CA ALA A 310 -30.85 6.95 12.37
C ALA A 310 -29.56 7.80 12.23
N CYS A 311 -28.37 7.20 12.37
CA CYS A 311 -27.10 7.92 12.26
C CYS A 311 -26.68 8.05 10.77
N SER A 312 -26.23 9.23 10.37
CA SER A 312 -25.69 9.49 9.04
C SER A 312 -24.19 9.21 8.98
N LEU A 313 -23.64 8.96 7.78
CA LEU A 313 -22.21 8.75 7.58
C LEU A 313 -21.37 9.94 8.08
N ALA A 314 -21.87 11.18 7.95
CA ALA A 314 -21.17 12.38 8.44
C ALA A 314 -21.09 12.38 9.98
N ARG A 315 -22.23 12.19 10.66
CA ARG A 315 -22.29 12.10 12.13
C ARG A 315 -21.46 10.93 12.67
N PHE A 316 -21.40 9.82 11.95
CA PHE A 316 -20.50 8.72 12.30
C PHE A 316 -19.03 9.11 12.22
N CYS A 317 -18.60 9.80 11.16
CA CYS A 317 -17.21 10.25 11.03
C CYS A 317 -16.85 11.29 12.11
N GLU A 318 -17.77 12.20 12.45
CA GLU A 318 -17.62 13.14 13.57
C GLU A 318 -17.41 12.41 14.91
N VAL A 319 -18.30 11.47 15.27
CA VAL A 319 -18.18 10.69 16.52
C VAL A 319 -16.95 9.77 16.53
N ALA A 320 -16.50 9.31 15.35
CA ALA A 320 -15.28 8.51 15.23
C ALA A 320 -13.98 9.34 15.28
N GLY A 321 -14.05 10.67 15.18
CA GLY A 321 -12.89 11.58 15.17
C GLY A 321 -12.19 11.74 13.82
N ILE A 322 -12.86 11.45 12.70
CA ILE A 322 -12.21 11.23 11.38
C ILE A 322 -12.76 12.19 10.30
N PRO A 323 -11.89 12.78 9.45
CA PRO A 323 -12.33 13.59 8.32
C PRO A 323 -13.11 12.75 7.30
N LEU A 324 -14.35 13.15 7.00
CA LEU A 324 -15.19 12.48 5.99
C LEU A 324 -14.57 12.61 4.58
N PRO A 325 -14.14 11.51 3.93
CA PRO A 325 -13.60 11.59 2.58
C PRO A 325 -14.72 11.90 1.58
N PRO A 326 -14.58 12.88 0.66
CA PRO A 326 -15.66 13.26 -0.25
C PRO A 326 -16.29 12.11 -1.05
N PRO A 327 -15.52 11.12 -1.58
CA PRO A 327 -16.10 9.98 -2.30
C PRO A 327 -16.86 8.98 -1.43
N ALA A 328 -16.74 9.03 -0.09
CA ALA A 328 -17.27 7.98 0.79
C ALA A 328 -18.81 7.87 0.72
N ARG A 329 -19.53 8.99 0.50
CA ARG A 329 -20.99 8.99 0.29
C ARG A 329 -21.40 8.19 -0.96
N LEU A 330 -20.62 8.28 -2.04
CA LEU A 330 -20.87 7.54 -3.28
C LEU A 330 -20.51 6.05 -3.13
N ARG A 331 -19.38 5.74 -2.49
CA ARG A 331 -19.00 4.35 -2.17
C ARG A 331 -20.05 3.66 -1.30
N LEU A 332 -20.60 4.38 -0.33
CA LEU A 332 -21.69 3.88 0.51
C LEU A 332 -22.98 3.60 -0.30
N GLN A 333 -23.33 4.44 -1.27
CA GLN A 333 -24.51 4.20 -2.12
C GLN A 333 -24.33 2.96 -3.00
N GLU A 334 -23.15 2.79 -3.62
CA GLU A 334 -22.82 1.61 -4.44
C GLU A 334 -22.81 0.33 -3.61
N LEU A 335 -22.26 0.35 -2.39
CA LEU A 335 -22.30 -0.79 -1.46
C LEU A 335 -23.74 -1.21 -1.11
N HIS A 336 -24.63 -0.26 -0.82
CA HIS A 336 -26.05 -0.57 -0.60
C HIS A 336 -26.70 -1.20 -1.85
N GLU A 337 -26.37 -0.73 -3.05
CA GLU A 337 -26.93 -1.28 -4.30
C GLU A 337 -26.45 -2.70 -4.58
N ILE A 338 -25.19 -3.02 -4.26
CA ILE A 338 -24.67 -4.40 -4.29
C ILE A 338 -25.37 -5.29 -3.27
N LEU A 339 -25.52 -4.83 -2.03
CA LEU A 339 -26.21 -5.60 -0.99
C LEU A 339 -27.68 -5.87 -1.33
N LEU A 340 -28.37 -4.92 -1.97
CA LEU A 340 -29.73 -5.13 -2.48
C LEU A 340 -29.80 -6.18 -3.59
N ARG A 341 -28.82 -6.20 -4.52
CA ARG A 341 -28.72 -7.24 -5.56
C ARG A 341 -28.38 -8.62 -5.01
N MET A 342 -27.58 -8.69 -3.94
CA MET A 342 -27.34 -9.96 -3.24
C MET A 342 -28.60 -10.43 -2.51
N ALA A 343 -29.33 -9.53 -1.87
CA ALA A 343 -30.56 -9.85 -1.17
C ALA A 343 -31.69 -10.33 -2.10
N SER A 344 -31.77 -9.85 -3.34
CA SER A 344 -32.75 -10.34 -4.32
C SER A 344 -32.52 -11.79 -4.77
N GLN A 345 -31.32 -12.36 -4.54
CA GLN A 345 -31.03 -13.77 -4.77
C GLN A 345 -31.60 -14.68 -3.66
N LEU A 346 -31.91 -14.13 -2.48
CA LEU A 346 -32.51 -14.88 -1.38
C LEU A 346 -34.03 -14.77 -1.45
N ALA A 347 -34.69 -15.88 -1.78
CA ALA A 347 -36.15 -15.92 -1.98
C ALA A 347 -36.94 -15.33 -0.80
N TRP A 348 -36.51 -15.56 0.44
CA TRP A 348 -37.15 -15.03 1.65
C TRP A 348 -36.93 -13.53 1.84
N LEU A 349 -35.80 -12.96 1.43
CA LEU A 349 -35.56 -11.50 1.46
C LEU A 349 -36.26 -10.77 0.31
N ARG A 350 -36.43 -11.44 -0.85
CA ARG A 350 -37.12 -10.88 -2.01
C ARG A 350 -38.55 -10.45 -1.71
N VAL A 351 -39.26 -11.19 -0.83
CA VAL A 351 -40.63 -10.89 -0.39
C VAL A 351 -40.73 -9.56 0.38
N PHE A 352 -39.67 -9.16 1.09
CA PHE A 352 -39.67 -7.96 1.95
C PHE A 352 -39.39 -6.64 1.21
N HIS A 353 -39.14 -6.66 -0.11
CA HIS A 353 -38.83 -5.48 -0.93
C HIS A 353 -37.87 -4.49 -0.24
N LEU A 354 -36.65 -4.95 0.07
CA LEU A 354 -35.71 -4.23 0.92
C LEU A 354 -35.33 -2.85 0.36
N ASP A 355 -35.28 -1.87 1.28
CA ASP A 355 -34.73 -0.54 1.08
C ASP A 355 -33.24 -0.50 1.41
N LYS A 356 -32.56 0.56 0.92
CA LYS A 356 -31.18 0.89 1.32
C LYS A 356 -30.99 0.96 2.84
N LYS A 357 -32.02 1.27 3.64
CA LYS A 357 -31.93 1.28 5.11
C LYS A 357 -32.22 -0.08 5.76
N THR A 358 -33.10 -0.91 5.18
CA THR A 358 -33.49 -2.19 5.81
C THR A 358 -32.49 -3.30 5.51
N VAL A 359 -31.84 -3.28 4.34
CA VAL A 359 -30.80 -4.26 3.97
C VAL A 359 -29.63 -4.34 4.96
N VAL A 360 -29.29 -3.23 5.64
CA VAL A 360 -28.21 -3.17 6.65
C VAL A 360 -28.50 -4.08 7.86
N LYS A 361 -29.77 -4.40 8.14
CA LYS A 361 -30.15 -5.36 9.20
C LYS A 361 -29.70 -6.78 8.87
N HIS A 362 -29.78 -7.15 7.60
CA HIS A 362 -29.48 -8.49 7.07
C HIS A 362 -28.02 -8.63 6.59
N LEU A 363 -27.17 -7.63 6.84
CA LEU A 363 -25.78 -7.65 6.39
C LEU A 363 -24.99 -8.85 6.98
N GLY A 364 -25.33 -9.32 8.18
CA GLY A 364 -24.73 -10.55 8.73
C GLY A 364 -25.03 -11.77 7.86
N ASP A 365 -26.31 -12.00 7.58
CA ASP A 365 -26.82 -13.11 6.77
C ASP A 365 -26.24 -13.08 5.34
N LEU A 366 -26.18 -11.89 4.73
CA LEU A 366 -25.63 -11.67 3.39
C LEU A 366 -24.12 -11.92 3.33
N LEU A 367 -23.35 -11.55 4.36
CA LEU A 367 -21.91 -11.80 4.41
C LEU A 367 -21.59 -13.27 4.65
N GLN A 368 -22.38 -13.97 5.48
CA GLN A 368 -22.21 -15.40 5.75
C GLN A 368 -22.31 -16.26 4.47
N HIS A 369 -23.19 -15.87 3.54
CA HIS A 369 -23.39 -16.58 2.27
C HIS A 369 -22.77 -15.88 1.03
N ARG A 370 -21.92 -14.87 1.24
CA ARG A 370 -21.44 -13.96 0.18
C ARG A 370 -20.95 -14.65 -1.11
N LEU A 371 -20.15 -15.72 -0.99
CA LEU A 371 -19.55 -16.41 -2.14
C LEU A 371 -20.61 -17.07 -3.04
N VAL A 372 -21.68 -17.60 -2.45
CA VAL A 372 -22.80 -18.22 -3.19
C VAL A 372 -23.66 -17.12 -3.81
N LEU A 373 -23.99 -16.09 -3.03
CA LEU A 373 -24.80 -14.96 -3.49
C LEU A 373 -24.14 -14.19 -4.64
N LEU A 374 -22.82 -14.04 -4.63
CA LEU A 374 -22.06 -13.42 -5.71
C LEU A 374 -22.02 -14.31 -6.96
N LYS A 375 -21.76 -15.62 -6.83
CA LYS A 375 -21.85 -16.55 -7.97
C LYS A 375 -23.22 -16.47 -8.64
N ASN A 376 -24.30 -16.46 -7.86
CA ASN A 376 -25.67 -16.35 -8.37
C ASN A 376 -25.99 -14.95 -8.94
N ALA A 377 -25.35 -13.89 -8.47
CA ALA A 377 -25.53 -12.52 -8.99
C ALA A 377 -24.65 -12.19 -10.20
N PHE A 378 -23.58 -12.96 -10.45
CA PHE A 378 -22.77 -12.92 -11.68
C PHE A 378 -23.29 -13.88 -12.74
N SER A 379 -23.81 -15.05 -12.35
CA SER A 379 -24.54 -15.92 -13.27
C SER A 379 -25.81 -15.20 -13.72
N PRO A 380 -26.04 -14.99 -15.02
CA PRO A 380 -27.42 -14.80 -15.47
C PRO A 380 -28.14 -16.10 -15.11
N GLN A 381 -29.18 -16.06 -14.27
CA GLN A 381 -30.11 -17.17 -14.25
C GLN A 381 -30.84 -17.15 -15.60
N ASP A 382 -30.68 -18.26 -16.32
CA ASP A 382 -31.18 -18.40 -17.68
C ASP A 382 -32.68 -18.15 -17.75
N ALA A 383 -33.12 -17.61 -18.89
CA ALA A 383 -34.50 -17.19 -19.10
C ALA A 383 -35.43 -18.37 -19.42
N GLU A 384 -35.37 -19.46 -18.65
CA GLU A 384 -35.99 -20.74 -19.05
C GLU A 384 -36.44 -21.66 -17.88
N GLU A 385 -37.13 -21.11 -16.88
CA GLU A 385 -37.95 -21.91 -15.94
C GLU A 385 -39.44 -21.47 -15.98
N GLN A 386 -40.04 -21.57 -17.17
CA GLN A 386 -41.50 -21.60 -17.33
C GLN A 386 -41.90 -22.11 -18.72
N HIS A 387 -41.81 -23.43 -18.93
CA HIS A 387 -42.74 -24.16 -19.79
C HIS A 387 -43.16 -25.42 -19.05
N GLY A 388 -44.39 -25.43 -18.55
CA GLY A 388 -44.98 -26.61 -17.95
C GLY A 388 -45.26 -27.66 -19.02
N GLU A 389 -45.21 -28.93 -18.61
CA GLU A 389 -45.55 -30.07 -19.44
C GLU A 389 -46.99 -29.94 -19.96
N ALA A 390 -47.16 -29.85 -21.27
CA ALA A 390 -48.44 -30.01 -21.94
C ALA A 390 -48.23 -30.81 -23.24
N GLN A 391 -48.67 -32.07 -23.22
CA GLN A 391 -48.65 -32.96 -24.37
C GLN A 391 -49.68 -32.49 -25.43
N GLY A 392 -49.35 -32.64 -26.71
CA GLY A 392 -50.25 -32.33 -27.82
C GLY A 392 -49.64 -32.69 -29.18
N GLU A 393 -50.05 -33.82 -29.75
CA GLU A 393 -49.58 -34.34 -31.04
C GLU A 393 -50.17 -33.55 -32.23
N GLY A 394 -49.46 -33.43 -33.37
CA GLY A 394 -49.99 -32.64 -34.50
C GLY A 394 -49.14 -32.49 -35.79
N SER A 395 -48.76 -33.62 -36.42
CA SER A 395 -48.37 -33.80 -37.84
C SER A 395 -48.17 -32.60 -38.82
N ALA A 396 -46.93 -32.52 -39.34
CA ALA A 396 -46.48 -32.25 -40.73
C ALA A 396 -47.29 -31.40 -41.76
N GLY A 397 -46.60 -30.48 -42.44
CA GLY A 397 -46.98 -29.93 -43.76
C GLY A 397 -46.23 -28.64 -44.15
N SER A 398 -45.78 -28.52 -45.41
CA SER A 398 -45.18 -27.29 -45.99
C SER A 398 -45.68 -27.07 -47.44
N PRO A 399 -45.25 -26.00 -48.14
CA PRO A 399 -45.94 -24.73 -48.36
C PRO A 399 -46.64 -24.65 -49.76
N PRO A 400 -47.20 -23.49 -50.21
CA PRO A 400 -46.37 -22.58 -51.06
C PRO A 400 -46.75 -21.07 -51.17
N ALA A 401 -45.74 -20.26 -51.53
CA ALA A 401 -45.68 -19.16 -52.54
C ALA A 401 -46.48 -17.81 -52.49
N ALA A 402 -45.69 -16.75 -52.76
CA ALA A 402 -45.95 -15.50 -53.53
C ALA A 402 -46.73 -14.29 -52.92
N GLY A 403 -46.17 -13.07 -53.11
CA GLY A 403 -46.73 -11.75 -52.71
C GLY A 403 -47.45 -11.00 -53.85
N PRO A 404 -47.54 -9.64 -53.89
CA PRO A 404 -46.75 -8.59 -53.21
C PRO A 404 -47.58 -7.56 -52.36
N GLY A 405 -46.93 -6.48 -51.87
CA GLY A 405 -47.48 -5.45 -50.94
C GLY A 405 -48.35 -4.33 -51.59
N PRO A 406 -48.55 -3.13 -50.96
CA PRO A 406 -47.60 -2.41 -50.09
C PRO A 406 -48.15 -1.68 -48.82
N GLU A 407 -47.20 -1.15 -48.04
CA GLU A 407 -47.20 0.13 -47.27
C GLU A 407 -48.01 0.41 -45.97
N GLU A 408 -47.30 1.16 -45.09
CA GLU A 408 -47.68 1.99 -43.92
C GLU A 408 -48.43 1.41 -42.68
N GLY A 409 -47.82 1.59 -41.49
CA GLY A 409 -48.49 1.39 -40.20
C GLY A 409 -47.58 1.10 -38.99
N CYS A 410 -46.91 2.12 -38.42
CA CYS A 410 -46.11 1.97 -37.19
C CYS A 410 -46.95 1.65 -35.94
N PRO A 411 -46.52 0.72 -35.07
CA PRO A 411 -46.95 0.66 -33.68
C PRO A 411 -45.91 1.31 -32.74
N LEU A 412 -46.26 2.53 -32.33
CA LEU A 412 -45.84 3.32 -31.16
C LEU A 412 -44.99 2.65 -30.07
N GLU A 413 -44.06 3.45 -29.52
CA GLU A 413 -43.17 3.13 -28.40
C GLU A 413 -43.91 2.67 -27.11
N GLY A 414 -44.08 1.36 -26.97
CA GLY A 414 -44.34 0.76 -25.66
C GLY A 414 -43.10 0.90 -24.77
N LYS A 415 -43.11 1.89 -23.86
CA LYS A 415 -42.09 2.05 -22.80
C LYS A 415 -42.03 0.79 -21.92
N ARG A 416 -41.23 -0.20 -22.32
CA ARG A 416 -40.83 -1.31 -21.46
C ARG A 416 -40.04 -0.72 -20.30
N GLN A 417 -40.70 -0.62 -19.14
CA GLN A 417 -40.00 -0.43 -17.86
C GLN A 417 -39.06 -1.63 -17.69
N CYS A 418 -37.79 -1.42 -18.06
CA CYS A 418 -36.77 -2.45 -17.99
C CYS A 418 -36.54 -2.79 -16.52
N ASP A 419 -37.03 -3.98 -16.16
CA ASP A 419 -36.98 -4.59 -14.83
C ASP A 419 -35.59 -4.38 -14.19
N SER A 420 -35.57 -3.59 -13.11
CA SER A 420 -34.34 -3.15 -12.46
C SER A 420 -33.60 -4.30 -11.76
N SER A 421 -34.24 -5.47 -11.62
CA SER A 421 -33.67 -6.66 -10.99
C SER A 421 -32.58 -7.37 -11.81
N ARG A 422 -32.53 -7.16 -13.13
CA ARG A 422 -31.71 -7.98 -14.06
C ARG A 422 -30.46 -7.30 -14.63
N ARG A 423 -29.92 -6.27 -13.97
CA ARG A 423 -28.65 -5.64 -14.42
C ARG A 423 -27.45 -6.43 -13.90
N PRO A 424 -26.53 -6.91 -14.77
CA PRO A 424 -25.36 -7.65 -14.33
C PRO A 424 -24.48 -6.81 -13.38
N LEU A 425 -23.76 -7.49 -12.49
CA LEU A 425 -22.73 -6.87 -11.66
C LEU A 425 -21.56 -6.45 -12.55
N LEU A 426 -21.44 -5.15 -12.78
CA LEU A 426 -20.39 -4.53 -13.59
C LEU A 426 -19.76 -3.35 -12.84
N PRO A 427 -18.50 -2.98 -13.16
CA PRO A 427 -17.91 -1.73 -12.70
C PRO A 427 -18.86 -0.54 -12.86
N PRO A 428 -19.11 0.30 -11.84
CA PRO A 428 -20.15 1.34 -11.91
C PRO A 428 -19.96 2.38 -13.03
N CYS A 429 -18.74 2.53 -13.55
CA CYS A 429 -18.42 3.36 -14.71
C CYS A 429 -18.97 2.81 -16.05
N LEU A 430 -19.24 1.51 -16.15
CA LEU A 430 -19.87 0.87 -17.32
C LEU A 430 -21.40 0.91 -17.22
N ILE A 431 -21.96 0.85 -16.01
CA ILE A 431 -23.41 0.95 -15.77
C ILE A 431 -23.93 2.37 -16.05
N HIS A 432 -23.11 3.38 -15.75
CA HIS A 432 -23.41 4.79 -15.97
C HIS A 432 -22.32 5.45 -16.83
N PRO A 433 -22.24 5.12 -18.13
CA PRO A 433 -21.23 5.69 -19.01
C PRO A 433 -21.42 7.21 -19.10
N ARG A 434 -20.32 7.96 -18.96
CA ARG A 434 -20.35 9.40 -19.27
C ARG A 434 -20.77 9.56 -20.73
N LYS A 435 -21.70 10.48 -21.00
CA LYS A 435 -22.11 10.86 -22.36
C LYS A 435 -20.87 11.34 -23.13
N ARG A 436 -20.26 10.44 -23.89
CA ARG A 436 -19.17 10.78 -24.81
C ARG A 436 -19.86 11.32 -26.06
N LEU A 437 -19.68 12.62 -26.36
CA LEU A 437 -19.92 13.09 -27.71
C LEU A 437 -19.02 12.24 -28.61
N ARG A 438 -19.63 11.45 -29.49
CA ARG A 438 -18.90 10.92 -30.64
C ARG A 438 -18.58 12.15 -31.48
N THR A 439 -17.29 12.44 -31.65
CA THR A 439 -16.85 13.17 -32.84
C THR A 439 -17.51 12.48 -34.03
N ALA A 440 -18.04 13.25 -35.00
CA ALA A 440 -18.49 12.66 -36.24
C ALA A 440 -17.35 11.78 -36.80
N ALA A 441 -17.69 10.65 -37.41
CA ALA A 441 -16.67 9.89 -38.12
C ALA A 441 -16.01 10.84 -39.13
N LEU A 442 -14.67 10.84 -39.19
CA LEU A 442 -13.93 11.60 -40.18
C LEU A 442 -14.54 11.29 -41.54
N SER A 443 -14.95 12.33 -42.27
CA SER A 443 -15.40 12.16 -43.63
C SER A 443 -14.22 11.68 -44.48
N GLU A 444 -14.49 11.04 -45.61
CA GLU A 444 -13.42 10.63 -46.54
C GLU A 444 -12.55 11.83 -46.95
N SER A 445 -13.15 13.03 -46.98
CA SER A 445 -12.50 14.33 -47.14
C SER A 445 -11.47 14.64 -46.05
N ASP A 446 -11.79 14.39 -44.78
CA ASP A 446 -10.89 14.67 -43.65
C ASP A 446 -9.72 13.68 -43.58
N ALA A 447 -9.94 12.45 -44.07
CA ALA A 447 -8.91 11.42 -44.17
C ALA A 447 -7.95 11.62 -45.36
N ALA A 448 -8.31 12.47 -46.33
CA ALA A 448 -7.51 12.80 -47.50
C ALA A 448 -6.52 13.98 -47.27
N LEU A 449 -6.54 14.60 -46.09
CA LEU A 449 -5.63 15.70 -45.73
C LEU A 449 -4.21 15.18 -45.49
N THR A 450 -3.29 15.57 -46.38
CA THR A 450 -1.86 15.21 -46.38
C THR A 450 -0.99 16.18 -45.60
N GLY A 451 -1.40 17.45 -45.50
CA GLY A 451 -0.62 18.56 -44.93
C GLY A 451 0.25 19.30 -45.96
N ASP A 452 0.35 18.78 -47.19
CA ASP A 452 1.06 19.40 -48.32
C ASP A 452 0.09 20.14 -49.27
N GLU A 453 -1.18 20.34 -48.88
CA GLU A 453 -2.16 21.07 -49.67
C GLU A 453 -1.74 22.53 -49.91
N PRO A 454 -1.90 23.07 -51.13
CA PRO A 454 -1.62 24.48 -51.40
C PRO A 454 -2.66 25.38 -50.69
N ILE A 455 -2.22 26.03 -49.61
CA ILE A 455 -3.02 27.05 -48.91
C ILE A 455 -3.08 28.29 -49.80
N SER A 456 -4.28 28.72 -50.20
CA SER A 456 -4.45 29.92 -51.01
C SER A 456 -4.26 31.20 -50.18
N ASP A 457 -3.81 32.28 -50.82
CA ASP A 457 -3.69 33.59 -50.16
C ASP A 457 -5.02 34.04 -49.53
N SER A 458 -6.17 33.72 -50.13
CA SER A 458 -7.50 33.99 -49.58
C SER A 458 -7.80 33.26 -48.26
N GLU A 459 -7.30 32.04 -48.09
CA GLU A 459 -7.42 31.25 -46.85
C GLU A 459 -6.52 31.84 -45.75
N ILE A 460 -5.39 32.47 -46.11
CA ILE A 460 -4.50 33.18 -45.19
C ILE A 460 -5.09 34.56 -44.82
N GLU A 461 -5.63 35.28 -45.80
CA GLU A 461 -6.19 36.63 -45.63
C GLU A 461 -7.34 36.69 -44.62
N GLN A 462 -8.14 35.63 -44.46
CA GLN A 462 -9.22 35.60 -43.44
C GLN A 462 -8.69 35.72 -41.99
N TYR A 463 -7.43 35.32 -41.75
CA TYR A 463 -6.77 35.45 -40.44
C TYR A 463 -6.12 36.83 -40.26
N LEU A 464 -5.99 37.62 -41.33
CA LEU A 464 -5.43 38.98 -41.30
C LEU A 464 -6.55 39.99 -41.03
N ARG A 465 -6.38 40.80 -39.98
CA ARG A 465 -7.34 41.87 -39.68
C ARG A 465 -7.36 42.93 -40.77
N GLY A 466 -8.56 43.27 -41.22
CA GLY A 466 -8.76 44.30 -42.24
C GLY A 466 -8.24 45.68 -41.78
N PRO A 467 -7.86 46.59 -42.70
CA PRO A 467 -7.36 47.92 -42.34
C PRO A 467 -8.32 48.74 -41.46
N GLN A 468 -9.63 48.49 -41.58
CA GLN A 468 -10.66 49.13 -40.78
C GLN A 468 -10.74 48.55 -39.36
N GLU A 469 -10.59 47.24 -39.20
CA GLU A 469 -10.49 46.57 -37.89
C GLU A 469 -9.20 46.97 -37.16
N LEU A 470 -8.10 47.16 -37.90
CA LEU A 470 -6.85 47.66 -37.33
C LEU A 470 -7.02 49.09 -36.79
N ARG A 471 -7.82 49.94 -37.47
CA ARG A 471 -8.16 51.29 -37.01
C ARG A 471 -9.09 51.27 -35.79
N THR A 472 -10.11 50.41 -35.77
CA THR A 472 -11.01 50.30 -34.60
C THR A 472 -10.27 49.72 -33.39
N PHE A 473 -9.41 48.71 -33.59
CA PHE A 473 -8.57 48.15 -32.53
C PHE A 473 -7.56 49.17 -31.98
N ARG A 474 -6.90 49.95 -32.84
CA ARG A 474 -6.01 51.05 -32.40
C ARG A 474 -6.77 52.13 -31.64
N LYS A 475 -7.99 52.50 -32.07
CA LYS A 475 -8.86 53.42 -31.33
C LYS A 475 -9.25 52.86 -29.97
N ALA A 476 -9.72 51.61 -29.90
CA ALA A 476 -10.10 50.97 -28.63
C ALA A 476 -8.92 50.88 -27.65
N LYS A 477 -7.72 50.54 -28.14
CA LYS A 477 -6.51 50.47 -27.32
C LYS A 477 -5.99 51.85 -26.86
N ALA A 478 -6.29 52.93 -27.59
CA ALA A 478 -5.91 54.29 -27.19
C ALA A 478 -6.83 54.91 -26.11
N TRP A 479 -7.85 54.17 -25.67
CA TRP A 479 -8.78 54.55 -24.60
C TRP A 479 -8.63 53.64 -23.36
N GLN A 480 -7.54 52.87 -23.31
CA GLN A 480 -7.01 52.15 -22.13
C GLN A 480 -5.68 52.79 -21.71
#